data_AF-A0A2E0XL36-F1
#
_entry.id   AF-A0A2E0XL36-F1
#
_cell.length_a   1.000
_cell.length_b   1.000
_cell.length_c   1.000
_cell.angle_alpha   90.00
_cell.angle_beta   90.00
_cell.angle_gamma   90.00
#
_symmetry.space_group_name_H-M   'P 1'
#
loop_
_entity.id
_entity.type
_entity.pdbx_description
1 polymer ?
#
loop_
_entity_poly.entity_id
_entity_poly.type
_entity_poly.pdbx_seq_one_letter_code
_entity_poly.pdbx_strand_id
1 'polypeptide(L)'
;MQGAELVFAADPIELRREAATAVGADGVFDPNACDVSYEIKKATDKRGADVNFEVSGNYNALHHAIRSVAFGGNVATVAVYKEAKGGFELGAEWHLNRPNLISTRACSDPNRDHPRWDKGGL
;
A
#
# COMPACT_ATOMS: atom_id res chain seq x y z
N MET A 1 18.49 -10.63 -11.31
CA MET A 1 17.33 -11.26 -10.64
C MET A 1 16.30 -10.15 -10.47
N GLN A 2 15.18 -10.19 -11.19
CA GLN A 2 14.09 -9.21 -11.05
C GLN A 2 12.86 -9.95 -10.52
N GLY A 3 12.49 -9.69 -9.27
CA GLY A 3 11.35 -10.29 -8.59
C GLY A 3 11.28 -9.77 -7.15
N ALA A 4 10.10 -9.89 -6.52
CA ALA A 4 9.96 -9.67 -5.09
C ALA A 4 10.42 -10.94 -4.34
N GLU A 5 11.12 -10.76 -3.22
CA GLU A 5 11.56 -11.89 -2.37
C GLU A 5 10.41 -12.41 -1.50
N LEU A 6 9.57 -11.51 -0.97
CA LEU A 6 8.39 -11.82 -0.18
C LEU A 6 7.17 -11.07 -0.74
N VAL A 7 6.06 -11.78 -0.89
CA VAL A 7 4.77 -11.25 -1.37
C VAL A 7 3.69 -11.55 -0.35
N PHE A 8 3.08 -10.50 0.19
CA PHE A 8 1.97 -10.62 1.13
C PHE A 8 0.66 -10.13 0.50
N ALA A 9 -0.46 -10.73 0.90
CA ALA A 9 -1.79 -10.29 0.51
C ALA A 9 -2.71 -10.13 1.72
N ALA A 10 -3.62 -9.16 1.68
CA ALA A 10 -4.66 -9.01 2.69
C ALA A 10 -5.98 -8.70 1.99
N ASP A 11 -7.02 -9.50 2.28
CA ASP A 11 -8.36 -9.29 1.75
C ASP A 11 -9.38 -9.90 2.72
N PRO A 12 -10.51 -9.22 3.04
CA PRO A 12 -11.53 -9.76 3.94
C PRO A 12 -12.30 -10.95 3.35
N ILE A 13 -12.24 -11.17 2.03
CA ILE A 13 -12.95 -12.25 1.34
C ILE A 13 -12.04 -13.47 1.24
N GLU A 14 -12.47 -14.59 1.83
CA GLU A 14 -11.73 -15.85 1.87
C GLU A 14 -11.31 -16.35 0.48
N LEU A 15 -12.24 -16.36 -0.49
CA LEU A 15 -11.95 -16.80 -1.86
C LEU A 15 -10.79 -16.01 -2.50
N ARG A 16 -10.63 -14.71 -2.19
CA ARG A 16 -9.53 -13.90 -2.71
C ARG A 16 -8.21 -14.21 -1.99
N ARG A 17 -8.27 -14.56 -0.71
CA ARG A 17 -7.12 -15.06 0.04
C ARG A 17 -6.65 -16.41 -0.51
N GLU A 18 -7.56 -17.33 -0.78
CA GLU A 18 -7.24 -18.62 -1.42
C GLU A 18 -6.58 -18.41 -2.78
N ALA A 19 -7.08 -17.49 -3.59
CA ALA A 19 -6.47 -17.13 -4.86
C ALA A 19 -5.06 -16.56 -4.70
N ALA A 20 -4.82 -15.69 -3.70
CA ALA A 20 -3.50 -15.16 -3.40
C ALA A 20 -2.51 -16.29 -3.00
N THR A 21 -2.95 -17.22 -2.16
CA THR A 21 -2.17 -18.42 -1.80
C THR A 21 -1.85 -19.26 -3.04
N ALA A 22 -2.84 -19.48 -3.91
CA ALA A 22 -2.68 -20.30 -5.12
C ALA A 22 -1.68 -19.72 -6.13
N VAL A 23 -1.49 -18.39 -6.15
CA VAL A 23 -0.49 -17.72 -7.00
C VAL A 23 0.86 -17.53 -6.29
N GLY A 24 1.03 -18.05 -5.07
CA GLY A 24 2.33 -18.10 -4.38
C GLY A 24 2.62 -16.92 -3.45
N ALA A 25 1.61 -16.28 -2.84
CA ALA A 25 1.86 -15.34 -1.76
C ALA A 25 2.48 -16.04 -0.53
N ASP A 26 3.52 -15.47 0.05
CA ASP A 26 4.24 -15.97 1.22
C ASP A 26 3.45 -15.79 2.53
N GLY A 27 2.49 -14.87 2.54
CA GLY A 27 1.55 -14.70 3.65
C GLY A 27 0.26 -14.03 3.21
N VAL A 28 -0.85 -14.54 3.72
CA VAL A 28 -2.18 -14.06 3.38
C VAL A 28 -2.99 -13.81 4.66
N PHE A 29 -3.57 -12.61 4.76
CA PHE A 29 -4.17 -12.12 6.00
C PHE A 29 -5.65 -11.76 5.81
N ASP A 30 -6.48 -12.12 6.79
CA ASP A 30 -7.81 -11.55 6.94
C ASP A 30 -7.70 -10.28 7.81
N PRO A 31 -7.95 -9.08 7.25
CA PRO A 31 -7.87 -7.83 8.02
C PRO A 31 -8.93 -7.72 9.12
N ASN A 32 -9.96 -8.57 9.12
CA ASN A 32 -10.93 -8.63 10.21
C ASN A 32 -10.48 -9.52 11.37
N ALA A 33 -9.47 -10.36 11.17
CA ALA A 33 -9.00 -11.34 12.16
C ALA A 33 -7.67 -10.95 12.80
N CYS A 34 -6.88 -10.06 12.20
CA CYS A 34 -5.55 -9.69 12.70
C CYS A 34 -5.14 -8.26 12.33
N ASP A 35 -4.13 -7.73 13.03
CA ASP A 35 -3.43 -6.51 12.59
C ASP A 35 -2.44 -6.86 11.48
N VAL A 36 -2.87 -6.67 10.23
CA VAL A 36 -2.07 -6.93 9.03
C VAL A 36 -0.72 -6.23 9.07
N SER A 37 -0.66 -5.01 9.61
CA SER A 37 0.58 -4.24 9.64
C SER A 37 1.61 -4.87 10.57
N TYR A 38 1.13 -5.34 11.71
CA TYR A 38 1.96 -6.03 12.70
C TYR A 38 2.49 -7.35 12.14
N GLU A 39 1.64 -8.16 11.49
CA GLU A 39 2.06 -9.44 10.92
C GLU A 39 3.10 -9.25 9.79
N ILE A 40 2.92 -8.26 8.92
CA ILE A 40 3.93 -7.92 7.89
C ILE A 40 5.25 -7.49 8.54
N LYS A 41 5.21 -6.60 9.54
CA LYS A 41 6.43 -6.16 10.25
C LYS A 41 7.10 -7.35 10.95
N LYS A 42 6.34 -8.24 11.57
CA LYS A 42 6.88 -9.45 12.21
C LYS A 42 7.55 -10.39 11.20
N ALA A 43 6.93 -10.61 10.05
CA ALA A 43 7.49 -11.44 8.98
C ALA A 43 8.73 -10.85 8.29
N THR A 44 8.98 -9.55 8.47
CA THR A 44 10.07 -8.80 7.81
C THR A 44 11.12 -8.28 8.79
N ASP A 45 11.28 -8.93 9.95
CA ASP A 45 12.23 -8.52 11.01
C ASP A 45 12.07 -7.04 11.41
N LYS A 46 10.81 -6.60 11.51
CA LYS A 46 10.37 -5.24 11.83
C LYS A 46 10.69 -4.18 10.78
N ARG A 47 11.28 -4.55 9.64
CA ARG A 47 11.60 -3.61 8.56
C ARG A 47 10.33 -3.10 7.89
N GLY A 48 9.40 -3.99 7.56
CA GLY A 48 8.21 -3.69 6.76
C GLY A 48 8.43 -3.97 5.28
N ALA A 49 7.35 -3.85 4.50
CA ALA A 49 7.39 -4.06 3.06
C ALA A 49 8.04 -2.88 2.33
N ASP A 50 8.93 -3.14 1.38
CA ASP A 50 9.57 -2.08 0.58
C ASP A 50 8.54 -1.32 -0.28
N VAL A 51 7.54 -2.06 -0.76
CA VAL A 51 6.45 -1.54 -1.60
C VAL A 51 5.12 -2.14 -1.15
N ASN A 52 4.11 -1.28 -0.99
CA ASN A 52 2.73 -1.68 -0.75
C ASN A 52 1.82 -1.18 -1.87
N PHE A 53 0.82 -1.99 -2.23
CA PHE A 53 -0.25 -1.62 -3.15
C PHE A 53 -1.59 -1.60 -2.40
N GLU A 54 -2.25 -0.45 -2.38
CA GLU A 54 -3.63 -0.34 -1.89
C GLU A 54 -4.59 -0.31 -3.08
N VAL A 55 -5.45 -1.33 -3.19
CA VAL A 55 -6.28 -1.58 -4.38
C VAL A 55 -7.78 -1.64 -4.06
N SER A 56 -8.17 -1.50 -2.80
CA SER A 56 -9.55 -1.61 -2.33
C SER A 56 -10.28 -0.26 -2.23
N GLY A 57 -9.56 0.84 -2.09
CA GLY A 57 -10.14 2.16 -1.83
C GLY A 57 -10.67 2.32 -0.41
N ASN A 58 -10.25 1.43 0.50
CA ASN A 58 -10.62 1.45 1.91
C ASN A 58 -9.55 2.16 2.74
N TYR A 59 -9.97 3.12 3.57
CA TYR A 59 -9.08 3.89 4.41
C TYR A 59 -8.33 3.06 5.46
N ASN A 60 -8.94 2.00 6.01
CA ASN A 60 -8.25 1.08 6.92
C ASN A 60 -7.15 0.29 6.18
N ALA A 61 -7.40 -0.11 4.94
CA ALA A 61 -6.38 -0.79 4.12
C ALA A 61 -5.22 0.16 3.79
N LEU A 62 -5.51 1.42 3.45
CA LEU A 62 -4.50 2.46 3.25
C LEU A 62 -3.69 2.71 4.53
N HIS A 63 -4.37 2.75 5.67
CA HIS A 63 -3.72 2.88 6.97
C HIS A 63 -2.78 1.71 7.22
N HIS A 64 -3.23 0.46 7.05
CA HIS A 64 -2.37 -0.71 7.18
C HIS A 64 -1.16 -0.64 6.24
N ALA A 65 -1.34 -0.24 4.99
CA ALA A 65 -0.26 -0.08 4.03
C ALA A 65 0.78 0.98 4.47
N ILE A 66 0.37 2.09 5.07
CA ILE A 66 1.29 3.11 5.59
C ILE A 66 2.02 2.62 6.85
N ARG A 67 1.35 1.85 7.71
CA ARG A 67 1.96 1.29 8.93
C ARG A 67 2.97 0.19 8.63
N SER A 68 2.66 -0.65 7.64
CA SER A 68 3.45 -1.84 7.31
C SER A 68 4.64 -1.56 6.38
N VAL A 69 4.69 -0.38 5.74
CA VAL A 69 5.77 -0.03 4.81
C VAL A 69 7.11 0.18 5.53
N ALA A 70 8.20 -0.16 4.86
CA ALA A 70 9.55 0.15 5.29
C ALA A 70 9.81 1.66 5.31
N PHE A 71 10.80 2.08 6.09
CA PHE A 71 11.20 3.49 6.17
C PHE A 71 11.61 4.01 4.79
N GLY A 72 10.95 5.07 4.31
CA GLY A 72 11.16 5.63 2.98
C GLY A 72 10.61 4.78 1.82
N GLY A 73 9.88 3.71 2.12
CA GLY A 73 9.28 2.82 1.12
C GLY A 73 8.08 3.44 0.40
N ASN A 74 7.56 2.71 -0.58
CA ASN A 74 6.51 3.21 -1.47
C ASN A 74 5.15 2.60 -1.14
N VAL A 75 4.12 3.44 -1.13
CA VAL A 75 2.71 3.01 -1.07
C VAL A 75 2.03 3.52 -2.33
N ALA A 76 1.66 2.62 -3.24
CA ALA A 76 0.94 2.95 -4.45
C ALA A 76 -0.56 2.69 -4.28
N THR A 77 -1.38 3.72 -4.52
CA THR A 77 -2.84 3.59 -4.46
C THR A 77 -3.40 3.43 -5.87
N VAL A 78 -4.10 2.32 -6.09
CA VAL A 78 -4.69 1.94 -7.39
C VAL A 78 -6.20 2.22 -7.43
N ALA A 79 -6.83 2.25 -6.26
CA ALA A 79 -8.25 2.49 -6.13
C ALA A 79 -8.62 3.99 -6.11
N VAL A 80 -9.92 4.24 -6.30
CA VAL A 80 -10.53 5.55 -6.07
C VAL A 80 -11.10 5.58 -4.65
N TYR A 81 -10.62 6.49 -3.82
CA TYR A 81 -11.17 6.72 -2.48
C TYR A 81 -12.41 7.61 -2.52
N LYS A 82 -13.30 7.39 -1.55
CA LYS A 82 -14.42 8.29 -1.23
C LYS A 82 -13.99 9.26 -0.13
N GLU A 83 -14.92 10.04 0.40
CA GLU A 83 -14.68 10.84 1.61
C GLU A 83 -14.18 9.96 2.77
N ALA A 84 -13.11 10.41 3.44
CA ALA A 84 -12.61 9.77 4.66
C ALA A 84 -13.56 10.06 5.83
N LYS A 85 -14.09 9.00 6.45
CA LYS A 85 -14.95 9.09 7.65
C LYS A 85 -14.32 8.44 8.88
N GLY A 86 -13.02 8.16 8.82
CA GLY A 86 -12.26 7.43 9.83
C GLY A 86 -11.40 6.32 9.22
N GLY A 87 -10.71 5.56 10.08
CA GLY A 87 -9.86 4.44 9.67
C GLY A 87 -8.52 4.84 9.04
N PHE A 88 -8.17 6.13 9.08
CA PHE A 88 -6.92 6.63 8.51
C PHE A 88 -6.27 7.67 9.44
N GLU A 89 -5.23 7.22 10.15
CA GLU A 89 -4.56 8.04 11.16
C GLU A 89 -3.13 8.39 10.74
N LEU A 90 -2.93 9.59 10.21
CA LEU A 90 -1.60 10.09 9.84
C LEU A 90 -0.69 10.36 11.06
N GLY A 91 -1.27 10.58 12.24
CA GLY A 91 -0.52 10.78 13.48
C GLY A 91 0.19 9.51 13.99
N ALA A 92 -0.12 8.35 13.42
CA ALA A 92 0.50 7.09 13.75
C ALA A 92 1.87 6.96 13.03
N GLU A 93 2.03 6.00 12.11
CA GLU A 93 3.32 5.74 11.49
C GLU A 93 3.67 6.59 10.25
N TRP A 94 2.79 7.46 9.74
CA TRP A 94 3.09 8.23 8.50
C TRP A 94 4.36 9.08 8.62
N HIS A 95 4.46 9.90 9.67
CA HIS A 95 5.64 10.76 9.85
C HIS A 95 6.90 9.93 10.14
N LEU A 96 6.73 8.83 10.87
CA LEU A 96 7.83 7.98 11.34
C LEU A 96 8.41 7.13 10.21
N ASN A 97 7.56 6.52 9.39
CA ASN A 97 7.96 5.71 8.25
C ASN A 97 8.39 6.57 7.05
N ARG A 98 7.95 7.83 6.98
CA ARG A 98 8.28 8.77 5.90
C ARG A 98 8.06 8.17 4.50
N PRO A 99 6.90 7.57 4.21
CA PRO A 99 6.69 6.84 2.96
C PRO A 99 6.50 7.79 1.77
N ASN A 100 6.73 7.27 0.56
CA ASN A 100 6.26 7.91 -0.66
C ASN A 100 4.85 7.40 -0.99
N LEU A 101 3.84 8.27 -0.93
CA LEU A 101 2.48 7.94 -1.36
C LEU A 101 2.32 8.28 -2.84
N ILE A 102 2.09 7.26 -3.65
CA ILE A 102 2.07 7.34 -5.11
C ILE A 102 0.64 7.14 -5.59
N SER A 103 0.03 8.22 -6.10
CA SER A 103 -1.22 8.12 -6.84
C SER A 103 -0.97 7.47 -8.20
N THR A 104 -1.85 6.55 -8.59
CA THR A 104 -1.82 5.90 -9.91
C THR A 104 -3.10 6.20 -10.67
N ARG A 105 -3.00 6.35 -11.99
CA ARG A 105 -4.12 6.55 -12.92
C ARG A 105 -3.77 5.82 -14.21
N ALA A 106 -4.67 4.97 -14.70
CA ALA A 106 -4.41 4.13 -15.86
C ALA A 106 -4.25 4.91 -17.18
N CYS A 107 -4.94 6.05 -17.32
CA CYS A 107 -5.00 6.83 -18.55
C CYS A 107 -4.97 8.32 -18.22
N SER A 108 -3.82 8.86 -17.80
CA SER A 108 -3.69 10.29 -17.52
C SER A 108 -2.35 10.79 -18.01
N ASP A 109 -2.41 11.48 -19.15
CA ASP A 109 -1.32 12.31 -19.63
C ASP A 109 -1.55 13.77 -19.19
N PRO A 110 -0.49 14.49 -18.79
CA PRO A 110 0.86 13.96 -18.70
C PRO A 110 1.07 13.09 -17.43
N ASN A 111 1.93 12.06 -17.56
CA ASN A 111 2.28 11.17 -16.45
C ASN A 111 2.88 11.94 -15.25
N ARG A 112 2.86 11.33 -14.05
CA ARG A 112 3.30 11.95 -12.78
C ARG A 112 4.68 12.63 -12.86
N ASP A 113 5.61 12.04 -13.60
CA ASP A 113 6.99 12.52 -13.69
C ASP A 113 7.17 13.61 -14.76
N HIS A 114 6.09 14.00 -15.44
CA HIS A 114 6.12 15.09 -16.39
C HIS A 114 6.39 16.43 -15.67
N PRO A 115 7.23 17.30 -16.24
CA PRO A 115 7.48 18.62 -15.69
C PRO A 115 6.16 19.39 -15.49
N ARG A 116 5.94 19.89 -14.27
CA ARG A 116 4.80 20.79 -13.96
C ARG A 116 5.06 22.24 -14.34
N TRP A 117 6.26 22.53 -14.86
CA TRP A 117 6.68 23.84 -15.31
C TRP A 117 6.95 23.79 -16.81
N ASP A 118 6.59 24.85 -17.51
CA ASP A 118 7.07 25.14 -18.86
C ASP A 118 7.72 26.53 -18.89
N LYS A 119 8.28 26.93 -20.04
CA LYS A 119 8.86 28.27 -20.23
C LYS A 119 7.83 29.32 -20.67
N GLY A 120 6.55 28.96 -20.76
CA GLY A 120 5.45 29.86 -21.08
C GLY A 120 4.95 30.52 -19.80
N GLY A 121 5.29 31.79 -19.61
CA GLY A 121 4.86 32.54 -18.42
C GLY A 121 3.34 32.59 -18.24
N LEU A 122 2.95 32.97 -17.02
CA LEU A 122 1.60 33.38 -16.61
C LEU A 122 0.84 34.16 -17.70
#